data_AF-A0A8B8B3U7-F1
#
_entry.id   AF-A0A8B8B3U7-F1
#
_cell.length_a   1.000
_cell.length_b   1.000
_cell.length_c   1.000
_cell.angle_alpha   90.00
_cell.angle_beta   90.00
_cell.angle_gamma   90.00
#
_symmetry.space_group_name_H-M   'P 1'
#
loop_
_entity.id
_entity.type
_entity.pdbx_description
1 polymer ?
#
loop_
_entity_poly.entity_id
_entity_poly.type
_entity_poly.pdbx_seq_one_letter_code
_entity_poly.pdbx_strand_id
1 'polypeptide(L)'
;MKKSSLSILTVCMVLISVDHSAAQSEYNSVLQATGKIAGDINRGAFSTVVKNVAKTVSPFLNIFSSVLKLIFGTSSAPTESPELKYLHQLSDSINLKFDQVNSEFSDVKKLIDWTAVKISYATLETNIRAVSDHFKRIFEVPFSGMNEQKQLFIMNYKNGYTDSGTKLYEGFMLDNGVISQGLLRPAMKYTENNRGQMRTFMLGILKLLIMAAKAEMAYLGIKGYDHIIPFYSHQWQVRLELFQEKMNTIDLELKDNYLIQAKTDIDRFSMNNLGLSNHDFSRNIYRELSSKYFWRDWLVVVSTHTEGRNDAHSRVCNGVIKSTHRTKDLVIDSVEKDKPYFDINEVYKVCAALNHTCYTTAYFIPCAPIYSGHCSYAYGLCQPQISHTCYDYLLGSKPCRRVRRCGDYTYTKNAEAIFTWFTNIRNSCSTYSSIGIIATDKNPVYYAGPTEGNTNRLYVYDLGLCKYYAHFFG
;
A
#
# COMPACT_ATOMS: atom_id res chain seq x y z
N MET A 1 -5.87 -57.34 42.50
CA MET A 1 -5.65 -55.92 42.11
C MET A 1 -5.65 -55.78 40.60
N LYS A 2 -6.80 -55.49 39.97
CA LYS A 2 -6.92 -55.20 38.52
C LYS A 2 -8.14 -54.29 38.29
N LYS A 3 -8.07 -53.04 38.77
CA LYS A 3 -9.00 -51.95 38.44
C LYS A 3 -8.25 -50.62 38.59
N SER A 4 -7.47 -50.23 37.57
CA SER A 4 -6.85 -48.89 37.52
C SER A 4 -6.43 -48.41 36.12
N SER A 5 -6.48 -49.25 35.08
CA SER A 5 -6.04 -48.84 33.73
C SER A 5 -7.17 -48.31 32.84
N LEU A 6 -8.43 -48.62 33.14
CA LEU A 6 -9.56 -48.20 32.31
C LEU A 6 -10.00 -46.76 32.56
N SER A 7 -9.90 -46.27 33.81
CA SER A 7 -10.31 -44.92 34.22
C SER A 7 -9.36 -43.82 33.74
N ILE A 8 -8.07 -44.12 33.54
CA ILE A 8 -7.08 -43.14 33.03
C ILE A 8 -7.26 -42.93 31.51
N LEU A 9 -7.57 -43.99 30.76
CA LEU A 9 -7.82 -43.89 29.32
C LEU A 9 -9.09 -43.09 29.00
N THR A 10 -10.14 -43.20 29.82
CA THR A 10 -11.37 -42.42 29.64
C THR A 10 -11.17 -40.94 29.94
N VAL A 11 -10.33 -40.60 30.94
CA VAL A 11 -10.00 -39.21 31.27
C VAL A 11 -9.11 -38.57 30.18
N CYS A 12 -8.15 -39.32 29.61
CA CYS A 12 -7.36 -38.83 28.46
C CYS A 12 -8.22 -38.64 27.20
N MET A 13 -9.13 -39.56 26.89
CA MET A 13 -10.06 -39.42 25.75
C MET A 13 -10.99 -38.21 25.91
N VAL A 14 -11.48 -37.93 27.12
CA VAL A 14 -12.35 -36.78 27.40
C VAL A 14 -11.57 -35.45 27.33
N LEU A 15 -10.33 -35.40 27.83
CA LEU A 15 -9.46 -34.21 27.70
C LEU A 15 -9.11 -33.91 26.23
N ILE A 16 -8.81 -34.94 25.43
CA ILE A 16 -8.54 -34.81 23.98
C ILE A 16 -9.80 -34.37 23.22
N SER A 17 -11.00 -34.79 23.65
CA SER A 17 -12.27 -34.42 23.01
C SER A 17 -12.70 -32.97 23.30
N VAL A 18 -12.38 -32.46 24.49
CA VAL A 18 -12.68 -31.07 24.88
C VAL A 18 -11.75 -30.10 24.14
N ASP A 19 -10.45 -30.43 24.03
CA ASP A 19 -9.49 -29.64 23.24
C ASP A 19 -9.78 -29.68 21.73
N HIS A 20 -10.30 -30.80 21.21
CA HIS A 20 -10.74 -30.88 19.81
C HIS A 20 -11.92 -29.96 19.52
N SER A 21 -12.86 -29.79 20.46
CA SER A 21 -14.03 -28.91 20.28
C SER A 21 -13.68 -27.42 20.32
N ALA A 22 -12.72 -27.04 21.18
CA ALA A 22 -12.18 -25.68 21.26
C ALA A 22 -11.31 -25.36 20.03
N ALA A 23 -10.46 -26.30 19.60
CA ALA A 23 -9.67 -26.17 18.37
C ALA A 23 -10.57 -26.11 17.13
N GLN A 24 -11.71 -26.81 17.11
CA GLN A 24 -12.68 -26.77 16.01
C GLN A 24 -13.48 -25.45 15.97
N SER A 25 -13.77 -24.83 17.12
CA SER A 25 -14.42 -23.50 17.15
C SER A 25 -13.45 -22.38 16.79
N GLU A 26 -12.19 -22.50 17.20
CA GLU A 26 -11.10 -21.61 16.78
C GLU A 26 -10.83 -21.78 15.27
N TYR A 27 -10.88 -23.02 14.75
CA TYR A 27 -10.79 -23.38 13.33
C TYR A 27 -11.88 -22.72 12.46
N ASN A 28 -13.15 -22.73 12.88
CA ASN A 28 -14.22 -22.09 12.11
C ASN A 28 -14.10 -20.55 12.11
N SER A 29 -13.59 -19.95 13.18
CA SER A 29 -13.32 -18.51 13.26
C SER A 29 -12.10 -18.08 12.41
N VAL A 30 -11.07 -18.93 12.33
CA VAL A 30 -9.86 -18.71 11.52
C VAL A 30 -10.15 -18.95 10.02
N LEU A 31 -11.02 -19.91 9.68
CA LEU A 31 -11.45 -20.20 8.31
C LEU A 31 -12.37 -19.09 7.74
N GLN A 32 -13.20 -18.46 8.57
CA GLN A 32 -13.97 -17.27 8.18
C GLN A 32 -13.11 -16.00 8.06
N ALA A 33 -11.91 -15.98 8.66
CA ALA A 33 -10.96 -14.87 8.54
C ALA A 33 -10.05 -14.96 7.28
N THR A 34 -10.17 -16.00 6.46
CA THR A 34 -9.30 -16.26 5.28
C THR A 34 -9.61 -15.39 4.04
N GLY A 35 -10.21 -14.22 4.24
CA GLY A 35 -10.52 -13.27 3.18
C GLY A 35 -9.30 -12.44 2.74
N LYS A 36 -8.67 -12.83 1.61
CA LYS A 36 -7.67 -12.06 0.84
C LYS A 36 -6.41 -11.62 1.61
N ILE A 37 -5.51 -12.58 1.84
CA ILE A 37 -4.14 -12.32 2.35
C ILE A 37 -3.41 -11.26 1.51
N ALA A 38 -3.55 -11.25 0.17
CA ALA A 38 -2.96 -10.18 -0.67
C ALA A 38 -3.56 -8.78 -0.44
N GLY A 39 -4.86 -8.73 -0.08
CA GLY A 39 -5.53 -7.48 0.30
C GLY A 39 -5.05 -6.99 1.67
N ASP A 40 -4.86 -7.90 2.62
CA ASP A 40 -4.42 -7.60 3.98
C ASP A 40 -2.93 -7.23 4.06
N ILE A 41 -2.09 -7.87 3.24
CA ILE A 41 -0.68 -7.52 3.05
C ILE A 41 -0.54 -6.04 2.68
N ASN A 42 -1.46 -5.47 1.91
CA ASN A 42 -1.42 -4.06 1.48
C ASN A 42 -2.35 -3.14 2.29
N ARG A 43 -3.04 -3.61 3.33
CA ARG A 43 -3.92 -2.76 4.19
C ARG A 43 -3.32 -2.43 5.56
N GLY A 44 -2.00 -2.62 5.71
CA GLY A 44 -1.31 -2.38 6.98
C GLY A 44 -1.26 -3.59 7.90
N ALA A 45 -1.84 -4.73 7.50
CA ALA A 45 -1.81 -5.96 8.28
C ALA A 45 -0.56 -6.81 8.01
N PHE A 46 0.47 -6.32 7.31
CA PHE A 46 1.67 -7.11 7.01
C PHE A 46 2.34 -7.65 8.28
N SER A 47 2.56 -6.81 9.31
CA SER A 47 3.09 -7.28 10.60
C SER A 47 2.17 -8.32 11.25
N THR A 48 0.85 -8.17 11.12
CA THR A 48 -0.15 -9.13 11.58
C THR A 48 -0.07 -10.45 10.82
N VAL A 49 0.06 -10.42 9.49
CA VAL A 49 0.22 -11.59 8.63
C VAL A 49 1.51 -12.33 8.99
N VAL A 50 2.62 -11.61 9.12
CA VAL A 50 3.93 -12.17 9.52
C VAL A 50 3.83 -12.83 10.90
N LYS A 51 3.25 -12.14 11.90
CA LYS A 51 3.00 -12.69 13.24
C LYS A 51 2.08 -13.91 13.22
N ASN A 52 1.04 -13.90 12.40
CA ASN A 52 0.09 -15.01 12.29
C ASN A 52 0.73 -16.25 11.65
N VAL A 53 1.61 -16.05 10.66
CA VAL A 53 2.43 -17.13 10.10
C VAL A 53 3.35 -17.69 11.19
N ALA A 54 4.04 -16.84 11.96
CA ALA A 54 4.91 -17.27 13.07
C ALA A 54 4.17 -18.15 14.09
N LYS A 55 3.01 -17.68 14.55
CA LYS A 55 2.13 -18.39 15.48
C LYS A 55 1.66 -19.74 14.93
N THR A 56 1.56 -19.88 13.61
CA THR A 56 1.17 -21.16 12.98
C THR A 56 2.38 -22.09 12.81
N VAL A 57 3.53 -21.54 12.42
CA VAL A 57 4.71 -22.34 12.03
C VAL A 57 5.41 -22.94 13.26
N SER A 58 5.57 -22.20 14.36
CA SER A 58 6.28 -22.71 15.55
C SER A 58 5.60 -23.97 16.15
N PRO A 59 4.28 -23.98 16.41
CA PRO A 59 3.57 -25.20 16.82
C PRO A 59 3.64 -26.30 15.75
N PHE A 60 3.58 -25.94 14.46
CA PHE A 60 3.71 -26.91 13.37
C PHE A 60 5.05 -27.64 13.40
N LEU A 61 6.20 -26.95 13.53
CA LEU A 61 7.52 -27.60 13.56
C LEU A 61 7.63 -28.59 14.74
N ASN A 62 7.10 -28.21 15.90
CA ASN A 62 7.06 -29.07 17.09
C ASN A 62 6.22 -30.33 16.89
N ILE A 63 5.00 -30.20 16.35
CA ILE A 63 4.13 -31.35 16.09
C ILE A 63 4.68 -32.21 14.95
N PHE A 64 5.21 -31.58 13.90
CA PHE A 64 5.80 -32.24 12.75
C PHE A 64 6.94 -33.17 13.15
N SER A 65 7.83 -32.69 14.04
CA SER A 65 8.91 -33.53 14.58
C SER A 65 8.40 -34.78 15.31
N SER A 66 7.30 -34.67 16.04
CA SER A 66 6.73 -35.76 16.85
C SER A 66 6.05 -36.81 15.97
N VAL A 67 5.37 -36.37 14.91
CA VAL A 67 4.67 -37.27 13.99
C VAL A 67 5.64 -37.95 13.04
N LEU A 68 6.73 -37.30 12.62
CA LEU A 68 7.79 -37.97 11.88
C LEU A 68 8.38 -39.16 12.65
N LYS A 69 8.58 -39.00 13.97
CA LYS A 69 9.01 -40.10 14.86
C LYS A 69 7.99 -41.25 14.88
N LEU A 70 6.69 -40.93 14.90
CA LEU A 70 5.63 -41.93 14.92
C LEU A 70 5.56 -42.71 13.59
N ILE A 71 5.66 -42.02 12.46
CA ILE A 71 5.53 -42.63 11.12
C ILE A 71 6.81 -43.39 10.71
N PHE A 72 7.98 -42.90 11.12
CA PHE A 72 9.27 -43.44 10.66
C PHE A 72 10.05 -44.20 11.74
N GLY A 73 9.76 -43.99 13.02
CA GLY A 73 10.43 -44.65 14.15
C GLY A 73 9.81 -46.00 14.56
N THR A 74 8.57 -46.30 14.19
CA THR A 74 7.96 -47.62 14.44
C THR A 74 7.92 -48.46 13.17
N SER A 75 8.41 -49.70 13.22
CA SER A 75 8.36 -50.69 12.12
C SER A 75 6.93 -51.18 11.80
N SER A 76 5.92 -50.68 12.52
CA SER A 76 4.50 -50.93 12.31
C SER A 76 3.92 -49.94 11.30
N ALA A 77 3.08 -50.45 10.40
CA ALA A 77 2.44 -49.68 9.34
C ALA A 77 1.76 -48.40 9.89
N PRO A 78 1.91 -47.24 9.21
CA PRO A 78 1.10 -46.09 9.49
C PRO A 78 -0.31 -46.42 9.01
N THR A 79 -1.16 -46.86 9.92
CA THR A 79 -2.59 -46.59 9.79
C THR A 79 -2.75 -45.06 9.79
N GLU A 80 -3.77 -44.57 9.10
CA GLU A 80 -4.09 -43.15 8.99
C GLU A 80 -4.36 -42.57 10.39
N SER A 81 -3.28 -42.19 11.09
CA SER A 81 -3.35 -41.81 12.50
C SER A 81 -3.98 -40.41 12.59
N PRO A 82 -4.74 -40.12 13.66
CA PRO A 82 -5.28 -38.78 13.88
C PRO A 82 -4.21 -37.67 13.80
N GLU A 83 -2.98 -37.97 14.21
CA GLU A 83 -1.84 -37.06 14.19
C GLU A 83 -1.31 -36.82 12.76
N LEU A 84 -1.26 -37.85 11.91
CA LEU A 84 -0.91 -37.71 10.50
C LEU A 84 -1.97 -36.89 9.74
N LYS A 85 -3.25 -37.15 10.02
CA LYS A 85 -4.35 -36.35 9.46
C LYS A 85 -4.28 -34.89 9.88
N TYR A 86 -3.98 -34.64 11.15
CA TYR A 86 -3.75 -33.28 11.67
C TYR A 86 -2.57 -32.59 10.97
N LEU A 87 -1.45 -33.30 10.74
CA LEU A 87 -0.32 -32.74 10.01
C LEU A 87 -0.65 -32.38 8.55
N HIS A 88 -1.41 -33.23 7.87
CA HIS A 88 -1.88 -32.93 6.51
C HIS A 88 -2.69 -31.64 6.50
N GLN A 89 -3.67 -31.53 7.40
CA GLN A 89 -4.51 -30.33 7.52
C GLN A 89 -3.69 -29.07 7.85
N LEU A 90 -2.71 -29.16 8.75
CA LEU A 90 -1.87 -28.03 9.12
C LEU A 90 -0.91 -27.64 7.99
N SER A 91 -0.35 -28.61 7.27
CA SER A 91 0.45 -28.40 6.06
C SER A 91 -0.38 -27.73 4.95
N ASP A 92 -1.60 -28.20 4.72
CA ASP A 92 -2.52 -27.64 3.73
C ASP A 92 -2.96 -26.23 4.12
N SER A 93 -3.20 -25.96 5.41
CA SER A 93 -3.48 -24.62 5.91
C SER A 93 -2.32 -23.65 5.66
N ILE A 94 -1.08 -24.06 5.92
CA ILE A 94 0.12 -23.26 5.61
C ILE A 94 0.24 -23.02 4.11
N ASN A 95 0.08 -24.07 3.27
CA ASN A 95 0.17 -23.95 1.82
C ASN A 95 -0.89 -23.01 1.26
N LEU A 96 -2.14 -23.15 1.71
CA LEU A 96 -3.28 -22.31 1.31
C LEU A 96 -3.04 -20.83 1.66
N LYS A 97 -2.42 -20.54 2.81
CA LYS A 97 -2.01 -19.17 3.18
C LYS A 97 -0.97 -18.59 2.20
N PHE A 98 -0.17 -19.42 1.56
CA PHE A 98 0.88 -19.01 0.62
C PHE A 98 0.51 -19.15 -0.86
N ASP A 99 -0.63 -19.74 -1.22
CA ASP A 99 -0.97 -19.98 -2.62
C ASP A 99 -1.29 -18.70 -3.39
N GLN A 100 -1.91 -17.72 -2.74
CA GLN A 100 -2.11 -16.39 -3.31
C GLN A 100 -0.80 -15.60 -3.46
N VAL A 101 0.17 -15.83 -2.56
CA VAL A 101 1.50 -15.20 -2.61
C VAL A 101 2.31 -15.71 -3.82
N ASN A 102 2.10 -16.94 -4.29
CA ASN A 102 2.90 -17.55 -5.35
C ASN A 102 2.79 -16.83 -6.71
N SER A 103 1.58 -16.45 -7.11
CA SER A 103 1.37 -15.80 -8.41
C SER A 103 2.00 -14.42 -8.43
N GLU A 104 1.75 -13.62 -7.39
CA GLU A 104 2.32 -12.27 -7.25
C GLU A 104 3.85 -12.33 -7.09
N PHE A 105 4.36 -13.31 -6.34
CA PHE A 105 5.80 -13.50 -6.18
C PHE A 105 6.50 -13.81 -7.51
N SER A 106 5.87 -14.62 -8.35
CA SER A 106 6.41 -14.96 -9.68
C SER A 106 6.52 -13.72 -10.58
N ASP A 107 5.58 -12.78 -10.45
CA ASP A 107 5.62 -11.52 -11.20
C ASP A 107 6.68 -10.56 -10.66
N VAL A 108 6.83 -10.45 -9.33
CA VAL A 108 7.91 -9.66 -8.72
C VAL A 108 9.28 -10.21 -9.11
N LYS A 109 9.43 -11.55 -9.17
CA LYS A 109 10.65 -12.17 -9.67
C LYS A 109 10.97 -11.72 -11.10
N LYS A 110 10.01 -11.56 -12.01
CA LYS A 110 10.31 -11.13 -13.39
C LYS A 110 10.88 -9.71 -13.46
N LEU A 111 10.60 -8.85 -12.47
CA LEU A 111 11.05 -7.46 -12.43
C LEU A 111 12.50 -7.30 -11.95
N ILE A 112 12.99 -8.26 -11.17
CA ILE A 112 14.37 -8.25 -10.69
C ILE A 112 15.27 -8.65 -11.86
N ASP A 113 16.16 -7.77 -12.35
CA ASP A 113 17.17 -8.17 -13.33
C ASP A 113 18.17 -9.05 -12.60
N TRP A 114 17.91 -10.33 -12.69
CA TRP A 114 18.58 -11.33 -11.93
C TRP A 114 20.03 -11.53 -12.34
N THR A 115 20.57 -10.95 -13.41
CA THR A 115 21.91 -11.36 -13.92
C THR A 115 23.04 -11.41 -12.89
N ALA A 116 23.00 -10.64 -11.78
CA ALA A 116 23.92 -10.77 -10.64
C ALA A 116 23.46 -11.68 -9.46
N VAL A 117 22.15 -11.93 -9.29
CA VAL A 117 21.53 -12.66 -8.15
C VAL A 117 20.90 -14.01 -8.58
N LYS A 118 20.75 -14.24 -9.89
CA LYS A 118 19.94 -15.31 -10.54
C LYS A 118 20.38 -16.67 -10.15
N ILE A 119 21.68 -16.91 -10.28
CA ILE A 119 22.20 -18.28 -10.30
C ILE A 119 22.05 -18.84 -8.90
N SER A 120 22.55 -18.13 -7.90
CA SER A 120 22.46 -18.56 -6.51
C SER A 120 21.01 -18.72 -6.06
N TYR A 121 20.16 -17.69 -6.18
CA TYR A 121 18.78 -17.79 -5.70
C TYR A 121 17.94 -18.81 -6.47
N ALA A 122 17.99 -18.84 -7.80
CA ALA A 122 17.18 -19.77 -8.60
C ALA A 122 17.61 -21.22 -8.36
N THR A 123 18.90 -21.49 -8.18
CA THR A 123 19.39 -22.81 -7.79
C THR A 123 18.87 -23.19 -6.40
N LEU A 124 18.95 -22.29 -5.41
CA LEU A 124 18.43 -22.55 -4.07
C LEU A 124 16.92 -22.85 -4.08
N GLU A 125 16.13 -22.04 -4.78
CA GLU A 125 14.68 -22.26 -4.91
C GLU A 125 14.37 -23.59 -5.59
N THR A 126 15.06 -23.89 -6.70
CA THR A 126 14.86 -25.14 -7.46
C THR A 126 15.15 -26.35 -6.58
N ASN A 127 16.25 -26.32 -5.83
CA ASN A 127 16.65 -27.40 -4.94
C ASN A 127 15.64 -27.59 -3.80
N ILE A 128 15.19 -26.51 -3.16
CA ILE A 128 14.17 -26.57 -2.09
C ILE A 128 12.86 -27.16 -2.62
N ARG A 129 12.39 -26.70 -3.79
CA ARG A 129 11.15 -27.19 -4.41
C ARG A 129 11.25 -28.66 -4.78
N ALA A 130 12.31 -29.06 -5.48
CA ALA A 130 12.51 -30.45 -5.91
C ALA A 130 12.47 -31.42 -4.72
N VAL A 131 13.20 -31.10 -3.65
CA VAL A 131 13.23 -31.93 -2.43
C VAL A 131 11.88 -31.94 -1.71
N SER A 132 11.19 -30.80 -1.66
CA SER A 132 9.86 -30.71 -1.04
C SER A 132 8.81 -31.50 -1.82
N ASP A 133 8.88 -31.50 -3.15
CA ASP A 133 8.00 -32.27 -4.01
C ASP A 133 8.22 -33.78 -3.83
N HIS A 134 9.48 -34.22 -3.72
CA HIS A 134 9.80 -35.60 -3.38
C HIS A 134 9.30 -36.00 -1.99
N PHE A 135 9.38 -35.10 -1.01
CA PHE A 135 8.82 -35.35 0.32
C PHE A 135 7.30 -35.52 0.27
N LYS A 136 6.60 -34.64 -0.46
CA LYS A 136 5.15 -34.70 -0.64
C LYS A 136 4.70 -36.04 -1.21
N ARG A 137 5.42 -36.55 -2.22
CA ARG A 137 5.12 -37.82 -2.89
C ARG A 137 5.13 -39.04 -1.96
N ILE A 138 5.85 -38.99 -0.84
CA ILE A 138 5.84 -40.08 0.16
C ILE A 138 4.42 -40.36 0.66
N PHE A 139 3.58 -39.32 0.77
CA PHE A 139 2.22 -39.42 1.28
C PHE A 139 1.15 -39.53 0.18
N GLU A 140 1.53 -39.37 -1.09
CA GLU A 140 0.62 -39.48 -2.24
C GLU A 140 0.55 -40.91 -2.80
N VAL A 141 1.50 -41.77 -2.45
CA VAL A 141 1.56 -43.16 -2.93
C VAL A 141 0.90 -44.13 -1.94
N PRO A 142 0.41 -45.30 -2.42
CA PRO A 142 -0.01 -46.38 -1.53
C PRO A 142 1.13 -46.85 -0.62
N PHE A 143 0.79 -47.45 0.51
CA PHE A 143 1.77 -47.92 1.50
C PHE A 143 2.88 -48.82 0.90
N SER A 144 2.52 -49.67 -0.07
CA SER A 144 3.46 -50.53 -0.78
C SER A 144 4.56 -49.78 -1.53
N GLY A 145 4.29 -48.56 -2.02
CA GLY A 145 5.25 -47.69 -2.71
C GLY A 145 5.97 -46.70 -1.80
N MET A 146 5.56 -46.58 -0.53
CA MET A 146 6.06 -45.55 0.38
C MET A 146 7.57 -45.70 0.66
N ASN A 147 8.07 -46.93 0.81
CA ASN A 147 9.49 -47.15 1.08
C ASN A 147 10.37 -46.74 -0.10
N GLU A 148 9.92 -46.99 -1.33
CA GLU A 148 10.62 -46.53 -2.54
C GLU A 148 10.66 -44.99 -2.60
N GLN A 149 9.53 -44.33 -2.34
CA GLN A 149 9.48 -42.86 -2.31
C GLN A 149 10.36 -42.26 -1.20
N LYS A 150 10.46 -42.90 -0.03
CA LYS A 150 11.41 -42.50 1.02
C LYS A 150 12.85 -42.53 0.51
N GLN A 151 13.26 -43.60 -0.16
CA GLN A 151 14.63 -43.70 -0.69
C GLN A 151 14.90 -42.64 -1.76
N LEU A 152 13.93 -42.40 -2.66
CA LEU A 152 14.03 -41.33 -3.66
C LEU A 152 14.18 -39.96 -3.00
N PHE A 153 13.38 -39.67 -1.96
CA PHE A 153 13.50 -38.43 -1.20
C PHE A 153 14.88 -38.29 -0.54
N ILE A 154 15.38 -39.33 0.14
CA ILE A 154 16.72 -39.31 0.78
C ILE A 154 17.80 -39.04 -0.27
N MET A 155 17.74 -39.70 -1.42
CA MET A 155 18.72 -39.53 -2.50
C MET A 155 18.71 -38.10 -3.04
N ASN A 156 17.53 -37.55 -3.30
CA ASN A 156 17.38 -36.17 -3.77
C ASN A 156 17.81 -35.15 -2.71
N TYR A 157 17.52 -35.39 -1.43
CA TYR A 157 17.98 -34.53 -0.35
C TYR A 157 19.51 -34.49 -0.30
N LYS A 158 20.16 -35.65 -0.29
CA LYS A 158 21.64 -35.73 -0.21
C LYS A 158 22.34 -35.13 -1.43
N ASN A 159 21.84 -35.43 -2.62
CA ASN A 159 22.54 -35.09 -3.87
C ASN A 159 22.15 -33.70 -4.39
N GLY A 160 20.92 -33.25 -4.13
CA GLY A 160 20.35 -32.04 -4.73
C GLY A 160 20.08 -30.90 -3.75
N TYR A 161 19.91 -31.15 -2.45
CA TYR A 161 19.51 -30.06 -1.53
C TYR A 161 20.64 -29.06 -1.26
N THR A 162 21.89 -29.52 -1.17
CA THR A 162 23.11 -28.69 -1.04
C THR A 162 23.02 -27.57 0.02
N ASP A 163 22.36 -27.83 1.15
CA ASP A 163 22.10 -26.88 2.23
C ASP A 163 21.38 -25.58 1.77
N SER A 164 20.45 -25.74 0.83
CA SER A 164 19.82 -24.59 0.17
C SER A 164 18.99 -23.73 1.13
N GLY A 165 18.38 -24.33 2.14
CA GLY A 165 17.61 -23.60 3.17
C GLY A 165 18.47 -22.64 3.99
N THR A 166 19.60 -23.11 4.51
CA THR A 166 20.53 -22.28 5.30
C THR A 166 21.11 -21.16 4.44
N LYS A 167 21.59 -21.47 3.23
CA LYS A 167 22.13 -20.46 2.31
C LYS A 167 21.09 -19.41 1.92
N LEU A 168 19.83 -19.80 1.74
CA LEU A 168 18.74 -18.86 1.47
C LEU A 168 18.50 -17.92 2.66
N TYR A 169 18.49 -18.47 3.88
CA TYR A 169 18.38 -17.69 5.11
C TYR A 169 19.54 -16.70 5.25
N GLU A 170 20.78 -17.18 5.13
CA GLU A 170 21.98 -16.33 5.21
C GLU A 170 21.99 -15.23 4.15
N GLY A 171 21.67 -15.58 2.90
CA GLY A 171 21.57 -14.62 1.81
C GLY A 171 20.51 -13.54 2.05
N PHE A 172 19.42 -13.85 2.76
CA PHE A 172 18.41 -12.87 3.14
C PHE A 172 18.88 -11.98 4.30
N MET A 173 19.57 -12.54 5.28
CA MET A 173 19.99 -11.79 6.48
C MET A 173 21.14 -10.81 6.22
N LEU A 174 21.96 -11.08 5.19
CA LEU A 174 23.04 -10.18 4.79
C LEU A 174 22.50 -8.91 4.13
N ASP A 175 22.88 -7.73 4.62
CA ASP A 175 22.62 -6.46 3.93
C ASP A 175 23.60 -6.24 2.78
N ASN A 176 24.89 -6.52 3.00
CA ASN A 176 25.99 -6.36 2.03
C ASN A 176 27.01 -7.49 2.23
N GLY A 177 27.27 -8.30 1.19
CA GLY A 177 28.27 -9.37 1.21
C GLY A 177 29.28 -9.22 0.06
N VAL A 178 30.55 -9.53 0.33
CA VAL A 178 31.68 -9.38 -0.61
C VAL A 178 31.62 -10.39 -1.77
N ILE A 179 30.92 -11.52 -1.60
CA ILE A 179 30.88 -12.63 -2.58
C ILE A 179 29.46 -12.91 -3.10
N SER A 180 28.42 -12.44 -2.40
CA SER A 180 27.07 -12.33 -2.94
C SER A 180 26.41 -11.13 -2.29
N GLN A 181 25.97 -10.15 -3.08
CA GLN A 181 25.11 -9.08 -2.58
C GLN A 181 23.89 -9.76 -1.94
N GLY A 182 23.61 -9.48 -0.67
CA GLY A 182 22.46 -10.05 0.02
C GLY A 182 21.17 -9.81 -0.76
N LEU A 183 20.13 -10.61 -0.53
CA LEU A 183 18.97 -10.67 -1.43
C LEU A 183 18.12 -9.40 -1.42
N LEU A 184 18.06 -8.71 -0.28
CA LEU A 184 17.12 -7.62 -0.04
C LEU A 184 17.48 -6.33 -0.78
N ARG A 185 18.75 -5.91 -0.77
CA ARG A 185 19.16 -4.62 -1.36
C ARG A 185 19.00 -4.59 -2.89
N PRO A 186 19.43 -5.62 -3.65
CA PRO A 186 19.13 -5.72 -5.07
C PRO A 186 17.61 -5.75 -5.32
N ALA A 187 16.84 -6.53 -4.56
CA ALA A 187 15.39 -6.58 -4.72
C ALA A 187 14.73 -5.21 -4.50
N MET A 188 15.14 -4.45 -3.48
CA MET A 188 14.68 -3.07 -3.24
C MET A 188 15.02 -2.15 -4.41
N LYS A 189 16.23 -2.26 -4.97
CA LYS A 189 16.64 -1.48 -6.14
C LYS A 189 15.77 -1.77 -7.37
N TYR A 190 15.51 -3.04 -7.66
CA TYR A 190 14.75 -3.44 -8.85
C TYR A 190 13.25 -3.20 -8.75
N THR A 191 12.69 -3.36 -7.55
CA THR A 191 11.30 -2.97 -7.27
C THR A 191 11.15 -1.46 -7.10
N GLU A 192 12.26 -0.71 -7.18
CA GLU A 192 12.30 0.74 -6.99
C GLU A 192 11.65 1.17 -5.68
N ASN A 193 11.95 0.42 -4.62
CA ASN A 193 11.37 0.57 -3.30
C ASN A 193 9.83 0.47 -3.28
N ASN A 194 9.23 -0.26 -4.23
CA ASN A 194 7.81 -0.58 -4.16
C ASN A 194 7.55 -1.52 -2.98
N ARG A 195 7.00 -0.96 -1.90
CA ARG A 195 6.73 -1.67 -0.65
C ARG A 195 5.84 -2.89 -0.84
N GLY A 196 4.80 -2.81 -1.69
CA GLY A 196 3.92 -3.94 -1.96
C GLY A 196 4.67 -5.10 -2.61
N GLN A 197 5.45 -4.81 -3.65
CA GLN A 197 6.29 -5.81 -4.32
C GLN A 197 7.34 -6.41 -3.38
N MET A 198 7.97 -5.60 -2.52
CA MET A 198 8.93 -6.08 -1.53
C MET A 198 8.29 -6.97 -0.45
N ARG A 199 7.08 -6.65 0.02
CA ARG A 199 6.33 -7.53 0.94
C ARG A 199 6.06 -8.88 0.30
N THR A 200 5.58 -8.89 -0.95
CA THR A 200 5.37 -10.11 -1.73
C THR A 200 6.66 -10.90 -1.91
N PHE A 201 7.77 -10.21 -2.23
CA PHE A 201 9.09 -10.83 -2.33
C PHE A 201 9.50 -11.54 -1.03
N MET A 202 9.47 -10.82 0.09
CA MET A 202 9.87 -11.37 1.39
C MET A 202 8.99 -12.55 1.84
N LEU A 203 7.67 -12.51 1.56
CA LEU A 203 6.76 -13.62 1.84
C LEU A 203 7.04 -14.86 0.98
N GLY A 204 7.45 -14.67 -0.28
CA GLY A 204 7.90 -15.77 -1.14
C GLY A 204 9.14 -16.47 -0.59
N ILE A 205 10.10 -15.70 -0.06
CA ILE A 205 11.29 -16.27 0.62
C ILE A 205 10.88 -17.00 1.91
N LEU A 206 9.99 -16.41 2.73
CA LEU A 206 9.49 -17.06 3.95
C LEU A 206 8.86 -18.43 3.65
N LYS A 207 8.07 -18.53 2.57
CA LYS A 207 7.50 -19.80 2.11
C LYS A 207 8.60 -20.84 1.86
N LEU A 208 9.64 -20.46 1.11
CA LEU A 208 10.75 -21.35 0.79
C LEU A 208 11.53 -21.79 2.04
N LEU A 209 11.71 -20.92 3.02
CA LEU A 209 12.34 -21.29 4.29
C LEU A 209 11.49 -22.29 5.10
N ILE A 210 10.17 -22.14 5.10
CA ILE A 210 9.27 -23.11 5.73
C ILE A 210 9.34 -24.46 5.01
N MET A 211 9.38 -24.45 3.67
CA MET A 211 9.58 -25.67 2.86
C MET A 211 10.93 -26.35 3.17
N ALA A 212 12.00 -25.56 3.26
CA ALA A 212 13.33 -26.02 3.65
C ALA A 212 13.36 -26.67 5.04
N ALA A 213 12.77 -26.01 6.05
CA ALA A 213 12.67 -26.55 7.41
C ALA A 213 11.93 -27.91 7.42
N LYS A 214 10.81 -28.02 6.71
CA LYS A 214 10.06 -29.27 6.55
C LYS A 214 10.90 -30.37 5.93
N ALA A 215 11.58 -30.07 4.83
CA ALA A 215 12.42 -31.02 4.12
C ALA A 215 13.57 -31.53 5.01
N GLU A 216 14.24 -30.65 5.74
CA GLU A 216 15.33 -31.03 6.64
C GLU A 216 14.85 -31.89 7.81
N MET A 217 13.80 -31.49 8.50
CA MET A 217 13.21 -32.32 9.56
C MET A 217 12.75 -33.69 9.04
N ALA A 218 12.13 -33.73 7.85
CA ALA A 218 11.71 -34.98 7.22
C ALA A 218 12.89 -35.90 6.94
N TYR A 219 13.99 -35.36 6.42
CA TYR A 219 15.23 -36.13 6.21
C TYR A 219 15.77 -36.71 7.51
N LEU A 220 15.84 -35.91 8.58
CA LEU A 220 16.29 -36.36 9.89
C LEU A 220 15.38 -37.48 10.44
N GLY A 221 14.06 -37.32 10.34
CA GLY A 221 13.08 -38.31 10.78
C GLY A 221 13.16 -39.62 10.01
N ILE A 222 13.24 -39.57 8.68
CA ILE A 222 13.35 -40.78 7.84
C ILE A 222 14.66 -41.53 8.08
N LYS A 223 15.74 -40.80 8.40
CA LYS A 223 17.04 -41.40 8.72
C LYS A 223 17.15 -41.93 10.14
N GLY A 224 16.14 -41.74 10.99
CA GLY A 224 16.15 -42.17 12.39
C GLY A 224 17.04 -41.33 13.29
N TYR A 225 17.28 -40.06 12.94
CA TYR A 225 18.09 -39.13 13.73
C TYR A 225 17.28 -38.41 14.82
N ASP A 226 16.46 -39.17 15.55
CA ASP A 226 15.41 -38.64 16.44
C ASP A 226 15.91 -37.76 17.58
N HIS A 227 17.16 -37.98 17.99
CA HIS A 227 17.81 -37.26 19.09
C HIS A 227 18.24 -35.84 18.70
N ILE A 228 18.49 -35.56 17.41
CA ILE A 228 18.86 -34.21 16.93
C ILE A 228 17.68 -33.41 16.38
N ILE A 229 16.55 -34.03 16.07
CA ILE A 229 15.37 -33.31 15.53
C ILE A 229 14.95 -32.13 16.42
N PRO A 230 14.87 -32.23 17.77
CA PRO A 230 14.50 -31.09 18.61
C PRO A 230 15.45 -29.89 18.47
N PHE A 231 16.76 -30.16 18.33
CA PHE A 231 17.76 -29.12 18.11
C PHE A 231 17.53 -28.39 16.77
N TYR A 232 17.36 -29.13 15.67
CA TYR A 232 17.10 -28.54 14.36
C TYR A 232 15.75 -27.83 14.27
N SER A 233 14.70 -28.36 14.93
CA SER A 233 13.40 -27.71 15.04
C SER A 233 13.53 -26.34 15.72
N HIS A 234 14.22 -26.29 16.86
CA HIS A 234 14.48 -25.05 17.57
C HIS A 234 15.33 -24.07 16.74
N GLN A 235 16.37 -24.56 16.07
CA GLN A 235 17.21 -23.74 15.19
C GLN A 235 16.39 -23.09 14.07
N TRP A 236 15.48 -23.83 13.42
CA TRP A 236 14.58 -23.29 12.41
C TRP A 236 13.57 -22.30 12.99
N GLN A 237 13.06 -22.56 14.18
CA GLN A 237 12.19 -21.59 14.87
C GLN A 237 12.91 -20.26 15.07
N VAL A 238 14.12 -20.26 15.63
CA VAL A 238 14.92 -19.05 15.86
C VAL A 238 15.24 -18.34 14.54
N ARG A 239 15.63 -19.07 13.49
CA ARG A 239 15.87 -18.49 12.16
C ARG A 239 14.62 -17.81 11.61
N LEU A 240 13.46 -18.42 11.74
CA LEU A 240 12.20 -17.85 11.26
C LEU A 240 11.77 -16.62 12.08
N GLU A 241 12.04 -16.58 13.38
CA GLU A 241 11.80 -15.39 14.21
C GLU A 241 12.69 -14.22 13.76
N LEU A 242 14.01 -14.44 13.62
CA LEU A 242 14.95 -13.43 13.14
C LEU A 242 14.62 -12.94 11.71
N PHE A 243 14.21 -13.87 10.84
CA PHE A 243 13.78 -13.54 9.48
C PHE A 243 12.60 -12.56 9.49
N GLN A 244 11.62 -12.77 10.36
CA GLN A 244 10.44 -11.90 10.48
C GLN A 244 10.79 -10.51 11.02
N GLU A 245 11.69 -10.43 12.00
CA GLU A 245 12.21 -9.15 12.49
C GLU A 245 12.89 -8.37 11.36
N LYS A 246 13.69 -9.05 10.53
CA LYS A 246 14.30 -8.45 9.35
C LYS A 246 13.26 -8.01 8.32
N MET A 247 12.21 -8.80 8.08
CA MET A 247 11.08 -8.40 7.20
C MET A 247 10.42 -7.10 7.68
N ASN A 248 10.14 -7.00 8.98
CA ASN A 248 9.53 -5.80 9.57
C ASN A 248 10.48 -4.59 9.45
N THR A 249 11.78 -4.81 9.68
CA THR A 249 12.80 -3.75 9.55
C THR A 249 12.85 -3.19 8.14
N ILE A 250 12.88 -4.04 7.11
CA ILE A 250 12.86 -3.60 5.70
C ILE A 250 11.53 -2.93 5.34
N ASP A 251 10.42 -3.47 5.82
CA ASP A 251 9.11 -2.86 5.56
C ASP A 251 8.98 -1.44 6.14
N LEU A 252 9.53 -1.22 7.33
CA LEU A 252 9.62 0.10 7.94
C LEU A 252 10.57 1.01 7.17
N GLU A 253 11.75 0.52 6.79
CA GLU A 253 12.71 1.27 5.98
C GLU A 253 12.06 1.78 4.67
N LEU A 254 11.29 0.93 3.99
CA LEU A 254 10.54 1.30 2.78
C LEU A 254 9.41 2.29 3.07
N LYS A 255 8.74 2.15 4.22
CA LYS A 255 7.71 3.11 4.67
C LYS A 255 8.33 4.49 4.88
N ASP A 256 9.49 4.57 5.52
CA ASP A 256 10.10 5.83 5.95
C ASP A 256 10.84 6.53 4.80
N ASN A 257 11.44 5.78 3.87
CA ASN A 257 12.14 6.31 2.71
C ASN A 257 11.22 6.71 1.54
N TYR A 258 9.90 6.59 1.69
CA TYR A 258 8.94 6.78 0.61
C TYR A 258 9.04 8.16 -0.05
N LEU A 259 9.30 9.22 0.72
CA LEU A 259 9.28 10.58 0.19
C LEU A 259 10.42 10.82 -0.81
N ILE A 260 11.58 10.22 -0.56
CA ILE A 260 12.74 10.30 -1.46
C ILE A 260 12.40 9.58 -2.76
N GLN A 261 11.89 8.35 -2.67
CA GLN A 261 11.53 7.56 -3.85
C GLN A 261 10.37 8.20 -4.63
N ALA A 262 9.35 8.73 -3.96
CA ALA A 262 8.19 9.34 -4.60
C ALA A 262 8.59 10.55 -5.44
N LYS A 263 9.56 11.35 -4.99
CA LYS A 263 10.10 12.47 -5.79
C LYS A 263 10.73 11.97 -7.08
N THR A 264 11.56 10.92 -7.01
CA THR A 264 12.16 10.29 -8.18
C THR A 264 11.09 9.73 -9.13
N ASP A 265 10.06 9.09 -8.60
CA ASP A 265 8.95 8.54 -9.40
C ASP A 265 8.16 9.65 -10.10
N ILE A 266 7.85 10.74 -9.38
CA ILE A 266 7.19 11.92 -9.94
C ILE A 266 8.03 12.54 -11.06
N ASP A 267 9.33 12.70 -10.85
CA ASP A 267 10.23 13.27 -11.86
C ASP A 267 10.26 12.42 -13.13
N ARG A 268 10.41 11.10 -12.97
CA ARG A 268 10.40 10.16 -14.09
C ARG A 268 9.07 10.15 -14.83
N PHE A 269 7.95 10.07 -14.09
CA PHE A 269 6.62 10.12 -14.70
C PHE A 269 6.46 11.41 -15.51
N SER A 270 6.87 12.54 -14.93
CA SER A 270 6.74 13.86 -15.55
C SER A 270 7.52 13.96 -16.86
N MET A 271 8.74 13.41 -16.91
CA MET A 271 9.56 13.40 -18.12
C MET A 271 8.95 12.53 -19.23
N ASN A 272 8.34 11.41 -18.87
CA ASN A 272 7.84 10.42 -19.84
C ASN A 272 6.42 10.75 -20.37
N ASN A 273 5.68 11.65 -19.72
CA ASN A 273 4.25 11.85 -19.99
C ASN A 273 3.87 13.29 -20.34
N LEU A 274 4.82 14.09 -20.84
CA LEU A 274 4.62 15.50 -21.20
C LEU A 274 3.44 15.76 -22.17
N GLY A 275 3.21 14.83 -23.09
CA GLY A 275 2.16 14.96 -24.12
C GLY A 275 0.72 14.76 -23.60
N LEU A 276 0.53 14.34 -22.36
CA LEU A 276 -0.80 14.10 -21.81
C LEU A 276 -1.55 15.42 -21.53
N SER A 277 -2.89 15.36 -21.59
CA SER A 277 -3.75 16.43 -21.10
C SER A 277 -3.57 16.62 -19.59
N ASN A 278 -3.92 17.79 -19.01
CA ASN A 278 -3.81 17.98 -17.55
C ASN A 278 -4.64 16.95 -16.78
N HIS A 279 -5.79 16.57 -17.34
CA HIS A 279 -6.67 15.54 -16.79
C HIS A 279 -6.03 14.16 -16.81
N ASP A 280 -5.53 13.70 -17.96
CA ASP A 280 -4.93 12.37 -18.06
C ASP A 280 -3.61 12.27 -17.30
N PHE A 281 -2.82 13.34 -17.32
CA PHE A 281 -1.59 13.43 -16.54
C PHE A 281 -1.89 13.30 -15.04
N SER A 282 -2.80 14.11 -14.50
CA SER A 282 -3.15 14.10 -13.07
C SER A 282 -3.74 12.77 -12.63
N ARG A 283 -4.66 12.19 -13.41
CA ARG A 283 -5.24 10.88 -13.16
C ARG A 283 -4.20 9.75 -13.15
N ASN A 284 -3.30 9.75 -14.13
CA ASN A 284 -2.32 8.67 -14.29
C ASN A 284 -1.26 8.72 -13.20
N ILE A 285 -0.69 9.90 -12.90
CA ILE A 285 0.28 10.02 -11.80
C ILE A 285 -0.36 9.72 -10.44
N TYR A 286 -1.60 10.16 -10.23
CA TYR A 286 -2.35 9.83 -9.01
C TYR A 286 -2.49 8.30 -8.84
N ARG A 287 -2.81 7.57 -9.92
CA ARG A 287 -2.93 6.11 -9.91
C ARG A 287 -1.60 5.43 -9.62
N GLU A 288 -0.51 5.87 -10.23
CA GLU A 288 0.82 5.30 -9.96
C GLU A 288 1.23 5.48 -8.50
N LEU A 289 1.10 6.71 -7.99
CA LEU A 289 1.45 7.02 -6.60
C LEU A 289 0.55 6.29 -5.60
N SER A 290 -0.77 6.26 -5.83
CA SER A 290 -1.72 5.57 -4.96
C SER A 290 -1.56 4.06 -4.96
N SER A 291 -1.12 3.48 -6.07
CA SER A 291 -0.83 2.05 -6.18
C SER A 291 0.46 1.68 -5.44
N LYS A 292 1.55 2.42 -5.69
CA LYS A 292 2.87 2.13 -5.10
C LYS A 292 2.94 2.50 -3.60
N TYR A 293 2.32 3.61 -3.23
CA TYR A 293 2.32 4.16 -1.86
C TYR A 293 0.94 4.03 -1.21
N PHE A 294 0.36 2.83 -1.29
CA PHE A 294 -1.03 2.54 -0.90
C PHE A 294 -1.40 2.91 0.56
N TRP A 295 -0.44 3.12 1.46
CA TRP A 295 -0.67 3.53 2.84
C TRP A 295 -0.86 5.05 2.99
N ARG A 296 -0.76 5.79 1.88
CA ARG A 296 -0.92 7.25 1.85
C ARG A 296 -2.08 7.63 0.96
N ASP A 297 -2.74 8.72 1.33
CA ASP A 297 -3.63 9.47 0.46
C ASP A 297 -2.79 10.53 -0.27
N TRP A 298 -3.10 10.75 -1.54
CA TRP A 298 -2.36 11.66 -2.41
C TRP A 298 -3.25 12.82 -2.85
N LEU A 299 -2.66 14.00 -2.94
CA LEU A 299 -3.14 15.12 -3.73
C LEU A 299 -2.29 15.23 -4.97
N VAL A 300 -2.92 15.33 -6.13
CA VAL A 300 -2.28 15.68 -7.39
C VAL A 300 -3.06 16.83 -8.01
N VAL A 301 -2.40 17.97 -8.17
CA VAL A 301 -2.93 19.11 -8.91
C VAL A 301 -2.05 19.35 -10.12
N VAL A 302 -2.67 19.44 -11.30
CA VAL A 302 -1.99 19.75 -12.56
C VAL A 302 -2.69 20.92 -13.20
N SER A 303 -1.95 22.00 -13.46
CA SER A 303 -2.44 23.18 -14.17
C SER A 303 -1.60 23.45 -15.42
N THR A 304 -2.12 24.30 -16.30
CA THR A 304 -1.29 24.96 -17.32
C THR A 304 -0.19 25.75 -16.62
N HIS A 305 0.97 25.85 -17.27
CA HIS A 305 2.11 26.59 -16.75
C HIS A 305 1.73 28.01 -16.32
N THR A 306 2.22 28.38 -15.14
CA THR A 306 2.11 29.69 -14.53
C THR A 306 3.40 30.47 -14.77
N GLU A 307 3.28 31.77 -15.03
CA GLU A 307 4.45 32.64 -15.24
C GLU A 307 5.09 33.09 -13.92
N GLY A 308 4.70 32.46 -12.80
CA GLY A 308 5.26 32.70 -11.48
C GLY A 308 4.19 32.76 -10.40
N ARG A 309 4.55 33.36 -9.26
CA ARG A 309 3.70 33.48 -8.07
C ARG A 309 2.44 34.33 -8.28
N ASN A 310 2.27 34.89 -9.48
CA ASN A 310 1.09 35.64 -9.82
C ASN A 310 -0.11 34.74 -10.07
N ASP A 311 0.10 33.58 -10.69
CA ASP A 311 -1.02 32.75 -11.13
C ASP A 311 -1.27 31.58 -10.17
N ALA A 312 -0.24 31.14 -9.45
CA ALA A 312 -0.39 30.11 -8.43
C ALA A 312 0.58 30.32 -7.26
N HIS A 313 0.12 29.94 -6.07
CA HIS A 313 0.95 29.83 -4.88
C HIS A 313 0.46 28.64 -4.07
N SER A 314 1.36 27.79 -3.61
CA SER A 314 0.99 26.61 -2.84
C SER A 314 2.07 26.28 -1.83
N ARG A 315 1.67 25.51 -0.83
CA ARG A 315 2.57 24.86 0.12
C ARG A 315 2.17 23.39 0.23
N VAL A 316 3.19 22.55 0.35
CA VAL A 316 3.06 21.11 0.59
C VAL A 316 4.00 20.72 1.72
N CYS A 317 3.60 19.74 2.54
CA CYS A 317 4.40 19.24 3.65
C CYS A 317 5.22 18.01 3.25
N ASN A 318 4.63 17.10 2.48
CA ASN A 318 5.19 15.79 2.16
C ASN A 318 5.11 15.53 0.64
N GLY A 319 5.56 16.52 -0.12
CA GLY A 319 5.25 16.62 -1.53
C GLY A 319 6.27 17.40 -2.34
N VAL A 320 5.84 17.79 -3.54
CA VAL A 320 6.59 18.64 -4.46
C VAL A 320 5.69 19.70 -5.09
N ILE A 321 6.27 20.87 -5.31
CA ILE A 321 5.72 21.90 -6.17
C ILE A 321 6.76 22.14 -7.26
N LYS A 322 6.41 21.91 -8.53
CA LYS A 322 7.34 22.04 -9.64
C LYS A 322 6.65 22.41 -10.94
N SER A 323 7.40 23.05 -11.82
CA SER A 323 7.02 23.20 -13.23
C SER A 323 7.69 22.13 -14.07
N THR A 324 6.96 21.58 -15.02
CA THR A 324 7.44 20.54 -15.94
C THR A 324 7.57 21.14 -17.33
N HIS A 325 8.81 21.43 -17.73
CA HIS A 325 9.16 21.97 -19.06
C HIS A 325 8.35 23.19 -19.52
N ARG A 326 7.90 24.05 -18.59
CA ARG A 326 7.05 25.23 -18.87
C ARG A 326 5.72 24.91 -19.59
N THR A 327 5.26 23.66 -19.52
CA THR A 327 3.96 23.27 -20.08
C THR A 327 2.92 23.04 -19.01
N LYS A 328 3.34 22.51 -17.85
CA LYS A 328 2.45 22.16 -16.74
C LYS A 328 3.09 22.50 -15.40
N ASP A 329 2.27 22.91 -14.44
CA ASP A 329 2.68 23.04 -13.06
C ASP A 329 2.00 21.99 -12.20
N LEU A 330 2.77 21.45 -11.26
CA LEU A 330 2.39 20.33 -10.40
C LEU A 330 2.40 20.78 -8.95
N VAL A 331 1.32 20.50 -8.24
CA VAL A 331 1.27 20.50 -6.77
C VAL A 331 0.90 19.09 -6.35
N ILE A 332 1.87 18.35 -5.84
CA ILE A 332 1.67 16.97 -5.41
C ILE A 332 2.01 16.89 -3.94
N ASP A 333 1.13 16.30 -3.15
CA ASP A 333 1.35 16.13 -1.72
C ASP A 333 0.72 14.82 -1.24
N SER A 334 1.07 14.39 -0.03
CA SER A 334 0.54 13.16 0.51
C SER A 334 0.40 13.19 2.02
N VAL A 335 -0.55 12.40 2.54
CA VAL A 335 -0.76 12.20 3.98
C VAL A 335 -0.96 10.73 4.32
N GLU A 336 -0.60 10.30 5.54
CA GLU A 336 -0.91 8.93 5.97
C GLU A 336 -2.43 8.74 6.09
N LYS A 337 -2.91 7.57 5.66
CA LYS A 337 -4.36 7.27 5.64
C LYS A 337 -5.01 7.27 7.01
N ASP A 338 -4.25 6.98 8.06
CA ASP A 338 -4.71 6.96 9.46
C ASP A 338 -4.69 8.34 10.12
N LYS A 339 -4.11 9.37 9.48
CA LYS A 339 -4.17 10.74 9.99
C LYS A 339 -5.62 11.23 9.98
N PRO A 340 -6.12 11.85 11.06
CA PRO A 340 -7.46 12.45 11.07
C PRO A 340 -7.66 13.44 9.92
N TYR A 341 -8.88 13.52 9.40
CA TYR A 341 -9.29 14.57 8.46
C TYR A 341 -9.28 15.94 9.15
N PHE A 342 -9.09 17.01 8.37
CA PHE A 342 -9.25 18.37 8.89
C PHE A 342 -10.72 18.67 9.21
N ASP A 343 -10.98 19.60 10.14
CA ASP A 343 -12.34 20.06 10.43
C ASP A 343 -12.84 20.94 9.27
N ILE A 344 -13.85 20.44 8.54
CA ILE A 344 -14.44 21.17 7.42
C ILE A 344 -15.04 22.52 7.84
N ASN A 345 -15.49 22.66 9.09
CA ASN A 345 -16.02 23.93 9.59
C ASN A 345 -14.91 24.98 9.74
N GLU A 346 -13.69 24.57 10.06
CA GLU A 346 -12.52 25.45 10.06
C GLU A 346 -12.26 25.95 8.64
N VAL A 347 -12.30 25.06 7.65
CA VAL A 347 -12.11 25.40 6.24
C VAL A 347 -13.20 26.36 5.74
N TYR A 348 -14.46 26.17 6.12
CA TYR A 348 -15.54 27.10 5.76
C TYR A 348 -15.32 28.50 6.35
N LYS A 349 -14.84 28.60 7.59
CA LYS A 349 -14.50 29.90 8.21
C LYS A 349 -13.36 30.59 7.45
N VAL A 350 -12.34 29.84 7.05
CA VAL A 350 -11.24 30.37 6.23
C VAL A 350 -11.76 30.85 4.87
N CYS A 351 -12.57 30.06 4.19
CA CYS A 351 -13.13 30.41 2.88
C CYS A 351 -14.04 31.65 2.95
N ALA A 352 -14.85 31.78 4.01
CA ALA A 352 -15.66 32.97 4.24
C ALA A 352 -14.80 34.23 4.43
N ALA A 353 -13.70 34.13 5.18
CA ALA A 353 -12.75 35.22 5.36
C ALA A 353 -12.03 35.59 4.04
N LEU A 354 -11.62 34.59 3.25
CA LEU A 354 -11.02 34.80 1.93
C LEU A 354 -12.02 35.51 0.99
N ASN A 355 -13.28 35.08 0.95
CA ASN A 355 -14.30 35.68 0.11
C ASN A 355 -14.59 37.14 0.50
N HIS A 356 -14.66 37.43 1.81
CA HIS A 356 -14.80 38.79 2.31
C HIS A 356 -13.60 39.68 1.90
N THR A 357 -12.39 39.15 2.00
CA THR A 357 -11.17 39.87 1.60
C THR A 357 -11.14 40.10 0.09
N CYS A 358 -11.53 39.11 -0.70
CA CYS A 358 -11.71 39.23 -2.16
C CYS A 358 -12.71 40.34 -2.52
N TYR A 359 -13.88 40.34 -1.89
CA TYR A 359 -14.92 41.33 -2.16
C TYR A 359 -14.48 42.76 -1.83
N THR A 360 -13.80 42.94 -0.69
CA THR A 360 -13.36 44.27 -0.22
C THR A 360 -12.16 44.83 -0.98
N THR A 361 -11.41 43.99 -1.69
CA THR A 361 -10.23 44.41 -2.46
C THR A 361 -10.45 44.41 -3.97
N ALA A 362 -11.60 43.90 -4.44
CA ALA A 362 -11.98 43.94 -5.85
C ALA A 362 -12.44 45.34 -6.26
N TYR A 363 -11.97 45.81 -7.42
CA TYR A 363 -12.41 47.08 -8.00
C TYR A 363 -13.38 46.80 -9.16
N PHE A 364 -14.58 47.38 -9.10
CA PHE A 364 -15.53 47.29 -10.20
C PHE A 364 -15.12 48.22 -11.32
N ILE A 365 -14.81 47.67 -12.49
CA ILE A 365 -14.62 48.46 -13.71
C ILE A 365 -15.97 48.53 -14.42
N PRO A 366 -16.65 49.70 -14.40
CA PRO A 366 -17.85 49.88 -15.20
C PRO A 366 -17.48 49.70 -16.67
N CYS A 367 -18.38 49.15 -17.48
CA CYS A 367 -18.15 49.10 -18.92
C CYS A 367 -17.79 50.50 -19.44
N ALA A 368 -16.79 50.56 -20.32
CA ALA A 368 -16.48 51.78 -21.03
C ALA A 368 -17.78 52.29 -21.66
N PRO A 369 -18.14 53.58 -21.46
CA PRO A 369 -19.28 54.13 -22.17
C PRO A 369 -19.02 53.92 -23.65
N ILE A 370 -19.84 53.09 -24.30
CA ILE A 370 -19.72 52.85 -25.72
C ILE A 370 -19.91 54.23 -26.37
N TYR A 371 -18.85 54.76 -26.99
CA TYR A 371 -18.91 55.95 -27.83
C TYR A 371 -19.66 55.64 -29.15
N SER A 372 -20.78 54.92 -29.06
CA SER A 372 -21.81 54.94 -30.08
C SER A 372 -22.91 55.84 -29.53
N GLY A 373 -23.08 57.00 -30.16
CA GLY A 373 -24.17 57.91 -29.87
C GLY A 373 -25.52 57.18 -29.79
N HIS A 374 -26.42 57.76 -29.00
CA HIS A 374 -27.80 57.34 -28.74
C HIS A 374 -28.09 56.54 -27.47
N CYS A 375 -27.46 56.92 -26.35
CA CYS A 375 -28.14 56.89 -25.05
C CYS A 375 -28.06 58.27 -24.40
N SER A 376 -28.71 59.25 -25.03
CA SER A 376 -29.04 60.52 -24.39
C SER A 376 -30.30 60.35 -23.55
N TYR A 377 -30.16 59.80 -22.35
CA TYR A 377 -31.14 60.05 -21.29
C TYR A 377 -30.54 61.05 -20.32
N ALA A 378 -31.27 62.15 -20.14
CA ALA A 378 -30.88 63.34 -19.40
C ALA A 378 -30.32 63.00 -18.01
N TYR A 379 -29.21 63.66 -17.69
CA TYR A 379 -28.53 63.70 -16.39
C TYR A 379 -29.36 64.41 -15.29
N GLY A 380 -30.67 64.16 -15.22
CA GLY A 380 -31.60 65.00 -14.46
C GLY A 380 -32.19 64.43 -13.18
N LEU A 381 -32.20 63.10 -12.94
CA LEU A 381 -33.00 62.52 -11.83
C LEU A 381 -32.45 61.22 -11.20
N CYS A 382 -31.13 61.03 -11.14
CA CYS A 382 -30.56 60.03 -10.23
C CYS A 382 -30.12 60.72 -8.94
N GLN A 383 -31.02 60.80 -7.96
CA GLN A 383 -30.63 61.17 -6.60
C GLN A 383 -29.70 60.10 -6.00
N PRO A 384 -28.68 60.49 -5.22
CA PRO A 384 -27.66 59.58 -4.74
C PRO A 384 -28.11 58.87 -3.46
N GLN A 385 -29.23 58.14 -3.45
CA GLN A 385 -29.54 57.23 -2.33
C GLN A 385 -30.19 55.91 -2.81
N ILE A 386 -29.38 54.84 -2.72
CA ILE A 386 -29.75 53.43 -2.44
C ILE A 386 -30.33 52.58 -3.60
N SER A 387 -30.60 53.11 -4.79
CA SER A 387 -31.12 52.30 -5.91
C SER A 387 -30.17 52.24 -7.13
N HIS A 388 -29.33 51.19 -7.20
CA HIS A 388 -28.44 50.94 -8.34
C HIS A 388 -29.13 50.13 -9.46
N THR A 389 -30.14 50.72 -10.09
CA THR A 389 -30.81 50.15 -11.28
C THR A 389 -31.03 51.23 -12.33
N CYS A 390 -30.47 51.03 -13.54
CA CYS A 390 -30.82 51.85 -14.70
C CYS A 390 -32.11 51.31 -15.34
N TYR A 391 -33.07 52.20 -15.58
CA TYR A 391 -34.29 51.90 -16.34
C TYR A 391 -34.16 52.49 -17.73
N ASP A 392 -34.40 51.66 -18.74
CA ASP A 392 -34.48 52.09 -20.13
C ASP A 392 -35.93 52.54 -20.39
N TYR A 393 -36.14 53.85 -20.54
CA TYR A 393 -37.42 54.39 -20.99
C TYR A 393 -37.48 54.23 -22.50
N LEU A 394 -38.13 53.19 -23.00
CA LEU A 394 -38.59 53.20 -24.39
C LEU A 394 -40.11 53.20 -24.41
N LEU A 395 -40.62 54.20 -25.13
CA LEU A 395 -42.02 54.43 -25.45
C LEU A 395 -42.69 53.12 -25.88
N GLY A 396 -43.78 52.75 -25.20
CA GLY A 396 -44.72 51.73 -25.68
C GLY A 396 -44.57 50.33 -25.08
N SER A 397 -45.17 50.14 -23.90
CA SER A 397 -45.93 48.93 -23.52
C SER A 397 -45.25 47.55 -23.65
N LYS A 398 -44.06 47.36 -23.04
CA LYS A 398 -43.63 46.04 -22.53
C LYS A 398 -42.92 46.18 -21.17
N PRO A 399 -43.14 45.26 -20.20
CA PRO A 399 -42.48 45.32 -18.89
C PRO A 399 -40.96 45.17 -19.04
N CYS A 400 -40.21 46.08 -18.40
CA CYS A 400 -38.76 46.20 -18.49
C CYS A 400 -38.06 44.89 -18.11
N ARG A 401 -37.29 44.33 -19.05
CA ARG A 401 -36.40 43.21 -18.77
C ARG A 401 -35.15 43.78 -18.10
N ARG A 402 -34.86 43.38 -16.85
CA ARG A 402 -33.63 43.78 -16.13
C ARG A 402 -32.41 43.45 -17.00
N VAL A 403 -31.73 44.49 -17.51
CA VAL A 403 -30.45 44.31 -18.21
C VAL A 403 -29.40 43.99 -17.16
N ARG A 404 -28.64 42.89 -17.37
CA ARG A 404 -27.51 42.52 -16.52
C ARG A 404 -26.50 43.67 -16.49
N ARG A 405 -25.95 43.99 -15.32
CA ARG A 405 -24.87 44.99 -15.17
C ARG A 405 -23.79 44.72 -16.22
N CYS A 406 -23.46 45.75 -17.00
CA CYS A 406 -22.31 45.75 -17.89
C CYS A 406 -21.11 46.28 -17.09
N GLY A 407 -20.14 45.41 -16.81
CA GLY A 407 -18.88 45.74 -16.12
C GLY A 407 -18.19 44.45 -15.64
N ASP A 408 -16.87 44.47 -15.52
CA ASP A 408 -16.09 43.35 -14.95
C ASP A 408 -15.46 43.82 -13.63
N TYR A 409 -15.23 42.88 -12.71
CA TYR A 409 -14.39 43.15 -11.56
C TYR A 409 -12.95 42.87 -11.97
N THR A 410 -12.08 43.87 -11.84
CA THR A 410 -10.65 43.61 -11.95
C THR A 410 -10.07 43.48 -10.57
N TYR A 411 -9.31 42.43 -10.40
CA TYR A 411 -8.62 42.13 -9.17
C TYR A 411 -7.13 42.38 -9.37
N THR A 412 -6.53 43.25 -8.54
CA THR A 412 -5.12 43.63 -8.68
C THR A 412 -4.18 42.75 -7.85
N LYS A 413 -4.72 41.93 -6.93
CA LYS A 413 -3.87 41.03 -6.14
C LYS A 413 -3.73 39.69 -6.84
N ASN A 414 -2.50 39.22 -6.78
CA ASN A 414 -2.06 38.01 -7.43
C ASN A 414 -2.15 36.80 -6.47
N ALA A 415 -1.89 35.59 -6.93
CA ALA A 415 -1.99 34.37 -6.10
C ALA A 415 -1.17 34.47 -4.80
N GLU A 416 0.05 35.02 -4.85
CA GLU A 416 0.88 35.25 -3.66
C GLU A 416 0.21 36.12 -2.60
N ALA A 417 -0.33 37.27 -3.01
CA ALA A 417 -1.02 38.17 -2.11
C ALA A 417 -2.25 37.52 -1.47
N ILE A 418 -3.05 36.77 -2.24
CA ILE A 418 -4.18 35.99 -1.70
C ILE A 418 -3.67 34.92 -0.74
N PHE A 419 -2.58 34.23 -1.08
CA PHE A 419 -1.99 33.20 -0.23
C PHE A 419 -1.53 33.75 1.12
N THR A 420 -1.09 35.01 1.19
CA THR A 420 -0.75 35.63 2.48
C THR A 420 -1.93 35.77 3.44
N TRP A 421 -3.17 35.74 2.94
CA TRP A 421 -4.38 35.80 3.75
C TRP A 421 -4.70 34.49 4.49
N PHE A 422 -4.06 33.37 4.12
CA PHE A 422 -4.15 32.10 4.85
C PHE A 422 -3.37 32.15 6.18
N THR A 423 -3.65 33.15 7.01
CA THR A 423 -2.93 33.57 8.24
C THR A 423 -2.20 32.45 9.00
N ASN A 424 -2.74 31.97 10.13
CA ASN A 424 -2.06 31.06 11.06
C ASN A 424 -1.91 29.62 10.52
N ILE A 425 -2.56 29.32 9.40
CA ILE A 425 -2.63 27.98 8.82
C ILE A 425 -1.57 27.74 7.73
N ARG A 426 -1.05 28.79 7.09
CA ARG A 426 -0.05 28.66 6.01
C ARG A 426 1.25 28.01 6.44
N ASN A 427 1.55 27.97 7.75
CA ASN A 427 2.76 27.36 8.30
C ASN A 427 2.50 26.04 9.05
N SER A 428 1.24 25.63 9.22
CA SER A 428 0.91 24.37 9.89
C SER A 428 0.94 23.18 8.94
N CYS A 429 1.69 22.12 9.28
CA CYS A 429 1.54 20.79 8.67
C CYS A 429 0.64 19.87 9.51
N SER A 430 0.17 20.35 10.68
CA SER A 430 -0.63 19.55 11.60
C SER A 430 -2.05 19.39 11.06
N THR A 431 -2.68 20.49 10.64
CA THR A 431 -4.07 20.50 10.17
C THR A 431 -4.17 20.19 8.68
N TYR A 432 -3.35 20.84 7.86
CA TYR A 432 -3.35 20.67 6.41
C TYR A 432 -1.97 20.21 5.96
N SER A 433 -1.92 19.20 5.12
CA SER A 433 -0.68 18.78 4.45
C SER A 433 -0.38 19.66 3.24
N SER A 434 -1.42 20.17 2.55
CA SER A 434 -1.28 21.09 1.44
C SER A 434 -2.37 22.16 1.43
N ILE A 435 -1.98 23.39 1.08
CA ILE A 435 -2.87 24.53 0.88
C ILE A 435 -2.37 25.29 -0.34
N GLY A 436 -3.27 25.81 -1.18
CA GLY A 436 -2.86 26.63 -2.32
C GLY A 436 -3.95 27.49 -2.92
N ILE A 437 -3.50 28.41 -3.77
CA ILE A 437 -4.27 29.30 -4.62
C ILE A 437 -3.80 29.08 -6.05
N ILE A 438 -4.72 28.83 -6.97
CA ILE A 438 -4.42 28.67 -8.40
C ILE A 438 -5.48 29.41 -9.23
N ALA A 439 -5.05 30.23 -10.17
CA ALA A 439 -5.94 31.01 -11.02
C ALA A 439 -6.84 30.10 -11.87
N THR A 440 -8.11 30.50 -12.04
CA THR A 440 -9.12 29.66 -12.72
C THR A 440 -8.80 29.46 -14.20
N ASP A 441 -8.13 30.43 -14.83
CA ASP A 441 -7.72 30.40 -16.25
C ASP A 441 -6.54 29.46 -16.52
N LYS A 442 -5.84 29.01 -15.48
CA LYS A 442 -4.78 27.99 -15.58
C LYS A 442 -5.33 26.56 -15.61
N ASN A 443 -6.65 26.41 -15.64
CA ASN A 443 -7.34 25.12 -15.78
C ASN A 443 -6.78 24.03 -14.84
N PRO A 444 -6.70 24.28 -13.52
CA PRO A 444 -6.20 23.28 -12.59
C PRO A 444 -7.14 22.07 -12.52
N VAL A 445 -6.55 20.88 -12.56
CA VAL A 445 -7.25 19.61 -12.37
C VAL A 445 -6.76 18.99 -11.06
N TYR A 446 -7.69 18.61 -10.19
CA TYR A 446 -7.42 18.08 -8.86
C TYR A 446 -7.80 16.59 -8.78
N TYR A 447 -6.91 15.77 -8.22
CA TYR A 447 -7.18 14.40 -7.83
C TYR A 447 -6.75 14.16 -6.40
N ALA A 448 -7.68 13.69 -5.56
CA ALA A 448 -7.40 13.24 -4.21
C ALA A 448 -8.38 12.14 -3.77
N GLY A 449 -7.86 10.95 -3.45
CA GLY A 449 -8.62 9.84 -2.88
C GLY A 449 -9.12 8.78 -3.90
N PRO A 450 -9.36 7.54 -3.44
CA PRO A 450 -9.64 6.37 -4.30
C PRO A 450 -11.01 6.40 -5.00
N THR A 451 -11.88 7.33 -4.63
CA THR A 451 -13.15 7.62 -5.31
C THR A 451 -13.15 9.09 -5.69
N GLU A 452 -13.28 9.38 -6.98
CA GLU A 452 -13.69 10.70 -7.47
C GLU A 452 -14.84 11.19 -6.57
N GLY A 453 -14.60 12.21 -5.75
CA GLY A 453 -15.61 12.76 -4.82
C GLY A 453 -15.53 12.38 -3.34
N ASN A 454 -14.44 11.77 -2.83
CA ASN A 454 -14.25 11.70 -1.36
C ASN A 454 -13.85 13.09 -0.81
N THR A 455 -14.83 13.90 -0.47
CA THR A 455 -14.72 15.29 0.00
C THR A 455 -13.95 15.46 1.32
N ASN A 456 -13.58 14.37 1.98
CA ASN A 456 -13.05 14.45 3.36
C ASN A 456 -11.54 14.77 3.41
N ARG A 457 -10.78 14.50 2.33
CA ARG A 457 -9.33 14.80 2.25
C ARG A 457 -9.00 16.06 1.48
N LEU A 458 -9.85 16.47 0.55
CA LEU A 458 -9.62 17.62 -0.33
C LEU A 458 -10.86 18.49 -0.35
N TYR A 459 -10.67 19.77 -0.07
CA TYR A 459 -11.66 20.80 -0.30
C TYR A 459 -11.12 21.83 -1.29
N VAL A 460 -11.90 22.13 -2.32
CA VAL A 460 -11.58 23.17 -3.31
C VAL A 460 -12.71 24.20 -3.30
N TYR A 461 -12.34 25.47 -3.14
CA TYR A 461 -13.24 26.61 -3.05
C TYR A 461 -12.98 27.58 -4.19
N ASP A 462 -14.02 27.93 -4.95
CA ASP A 462 -13.95 28.97 -5.96
C ASP A 462 -14.16 30.34 -5.28
N LEU A 463 -13.15 31.21 -5.35
CA LEU A 463 -13.20 32.57 -4.81
C LEU A 463 -14.03 33.53 -5.68
N GLY A 464 -14.59 33.06 -6.80
CA GLY A 464 -15.54 33.77 -7.65
C GLY A 464 -14.95 35.06 -8.23
N LEU A 465 -15.17 36.18 -7.53
CA LEU A 465 -14.73 37.52 -7.95
C LEU A 465 -13.21 37.63 -8.18
N CYS A 466 -12.42 36.92 -7.37
CA CYS A 466 -10.97 36.93 -7.54
C CYS A 466 -10.48 36.07 -8.71
N LYS A 467 -11.31 35.18 -9.27
CA LYS A 467 -10.93 34.22 -10.34
C LYS A 467 -9.78 33.28 -9.92
N TYR A 468 -9.81 32.79 -8.68
CA TYR A 468 -8.88 31.77 -8.17
C TYR A 468 -9.62 30.64 -7.47
N TYR A 469 -9.06 29.44 -7.55
CA TYR A 469 -9.40 28.32 -6.69
C TYR A 469 -8.46 28.29 -5.47
N ALA A 470 -9.05 28.14 -4.29
CA ALA A 470 -8.35 27.81 -3.06
C ALA A 470 -8.50 26.31 -2.77
N HIS A 471 -7.41 25.60 -2.50
CA HIS A 471 -7.47 24.19 -2.11
C HIS A 471 -6.89 23.95 -0.72
N PHE A 472 -7.45 22.93 -0.04
CA PHE A 472 -7.03 22.44 1.27
C PHE A 472 -6.98 20.93 1.22
N PHE A 473 -5.87 20.34 1.64
CA PHE A 473 -5.66 18.90 1.68
C PHE A 473 -4.99 18.50 2.99
N GLY A 474 -5.46 17.45 3.66
CA GLY A 474 -4.97 17.11 5.01
C GLY A 474 -5.43 15.79 5.60
#